data_AF-A0A5D0UD13-F1
#
_entry.id   AF-A0A5D0UD13-F1
#
_cell.length_a   1.000
_cell.length_b   1.000
_cell.length_c   1.000
_cell.angle_alpha   90.00
_cell.angle_beta   90.00
_cell.angle_gamma   90.00
#
_symmetry.space_group_name_H-M   'P 1'
#
loop_
_entity.id
_entity.type
_entity.pdbx_description
1 polymer ?
#
loop_
_entity_poly.entity_id
_entity_poly.type
_entity_poly.pdbx_seq_one_letter_code
_entity_poly.pdbx_strand_id
1 'polypeptide(L)'
;MTISEKLTRLREENPGWQIEYDQTRPVPWLAIREPSQKWTGGHSVAEAKLPGLLGRLMAQAVDLSALVPTKDALPHAERMQHLTNLRRWFPEWAFELRETQPVWHAQRNYADYVDRPAAVGEMYGNDPNELALLLLRLPKFEVGVGEDQEDER
;
A
#
# COMPACT_ATOMS: atom_id res chain seq x y z
N MET A 1 -17.47 -20.91 0.50
CA MET A 1 -17.02 -20.22 1.74
C MET A 1 -17.80 -18.90 1.91
N THR A 2 -18.33 -18.62 3.10
CA THR A 2 -19.05 -17.36 3.43
C THR A 2 -18.09 -16.17 3.51
N ILE A 3 -18.61 -14.94 3.45
CA ILE A 3 -17.77 -13.72 3.63
C ILE A 3 -17.08 -13.71 4.99
N SER A 4 -17.78 -14.14 6.04
CA SER A 4 -17.19 -14.22 7.39
C SER A 4 -16.04 -15.23 7.44
N GLU A 5 -16.20 -16.40 6.81
CA GLU A 5 -15.13 -17.41 6.74
C GLU A 5 -13.92 -16.88 5.96
N LYS A 6 -14.15 -16.18 4.83
CA LYS A 6 -13.10 -15.55 4.03
C LYS A 6 -12.34 -14.46 4.80
N LEU A 7 -13.05 -13.63 5.57
CA LEU A 7 -12.44 -12.62 6.46
C LEU A 7 -11.58 -13.25 7.54
N THR A 8 -12.10 -14.28 8.23
CA THR A 8 -11.35 -14.99 9.27
C THR A 8 -10.05 -15.54 8.71
N ARG A 9 -10.12 -16.27 7.58
CA ARG A 9 -8.95 -16.83 6.91
C ARG A 9 -7.92 -15.77 6.52
N LEU A 10 -8.35 -14.69 5.87
CA LEU A 10 -7.44 -13.62 5.45
C LEU A 10 -6.71 -12.97 6.65
N ARG A 11 -7.39 -12.77 7.78
CA ARG A 11 -6.81 -12.21 9.00
C ARG A 11 -5.81 -13.15 9.65
N GLU A 12 -6.08 -14.44 9.64
CA GLU A 12 -5.16 -15.48 10.13
C GLU A 12 -3.90 -15.55 9.27
N GLU A 13 -4.04 -15.48 7.95
CA GLU A 13 -2.93 -15.55 6.99
C GLU A 13 -2.08 -14.27 6.94
N ASN A 14 -2.64 -13.11 7.32
CA ASN A 14 -1.98 -11.81 7.19
C ASN A 14 -1.95 -11.06 8.54
N PRO A 15 -1.24 -11.59 9.55
CA PRO A 15 -1.17 -10.95 10.86
C PRO A 15 -0.56 -9.55 10.77
N GLY A 16 -1.20 -8.58 11.43
CA GLY A 16 -0.79 -7.18 11.42
C GLY A 16 -1.55 -6.30 10.41
N TRP A 17 -2.37 -6.90 9.54
CA TRP A 17 -3.34 -6.18 8.73
C TRP A 17 -4.71 -6.17 9.40
N GLN A 18 -5.33 -5.00 9.45
CA GLN A 18 -6.75 -4.85 9.71
C GLN A 18 -7.47 -5.08 8.39
N ILE A 19 -8.45 -5.98 8.36
CA ILE A 19 -9.13 -6.40 7.13
C ILE A 19 -10.62 -6.23 7.31
N GLU A 20 -11.25 -5.52 6.38
CA GLU A 20 -12.65 -5.18 6.38
C GLU A 20 -13.31 -5.55 5.06
N TYR A 21 -14.62 -5.82 5.13
CA TYR A 21 -15.46 -6.03 3.96
C TYR A 21 -16.69 -5.13 4.05
N ASP A 22 -16.90 -4.32 3.03
CA ASP A 22 -18.07 -3.46 2.90
C ASP A 22 -18.65 -3.57 1.49
N GLN A 23 -19.77 -4.30 1.36
CA GLN A 23 -20.46 -4.51 0.10
C GLN A 23 -21.06 -3.24 -0.52
N THR A 24 -21.13 -2.13 0.22
CA THR A 24 -21.63 -0.87 -0.31
C THR A 24 -20.58 -0.12 -1.14
N ARG A 25 -19.31 -0.54 -1.05
CA ARG A 25 -18.20 0.04 -1.81
C ARG A 25 -18.01 -0.66 -3.16
N PRO A 26 -17.62 0.08 -4.22
CA PRO A 26 -17.24 -0.51 -5.51
C PRO A 26 -16.04 -1.47 -5.42
N VAL A 27 -15.15 -1.24 -4.45
CA VAL A 27 -14.02 -2.11 -4.11
C VAL A 27 -14.22 -2.55 -2.65
N PRO A 28 -14.90 -3.69 -2.41
CA PRO A 28 -15.46 -4.01 -1.10
C PRO A 28 -14.45 -4.59 -0.10
N TRP A 29 -13.30 -5.11 -0.54
CA TRP A 29 -12.28 -5.63 0.36
C TRP A 29 -11.22 -4.57 0.63
N LEU A 30 -10.98 -4.30 1.90
CA LEU A 30 -10.00 -3.31 2.37
C LEU A 30 -9.05 -3.99 3.35
N ALA A 31 -7.76 -3.73 3.19
CA ALA A 31 -6.76 -4.05 4.19
C ALA A 31 -5.96 -2.79 4.54
N ILE A 32 -5.81 -2.52 5.82
CA ILE A 32 -5.03 -1.41 6.37
C ILE A 32 -3.95 -1.96 7.29
N ARG A 33 -2.74 -1.43 7.18
CA ARG A 33 -1.64 -1.68 8.11
C ARG A 33 -1.01 -0.36 8.53
N GLU A 34 -1.10 -0.11 9.83
CA GLU A 34 -0.53 1.09 10.43
C GLU A 34 0.95 0.92 10.81
N PRO A 35 1.74 2.00 10.78
CA PRO A 35 3.08 2.03 11.34
C PRO A 35 3.12 1.49 12.78
N SER A 36 4.08 0.63 13.06
CA SER A 36 4.28 0.04 14.38
C SER A 36 5.77 -0.22 14.64
N GLN A 37 6.12 -0.65 15.85
CA GLN A 37 7.50 -1.07 16.14
C GLN A 37 7.99 -2.22 15.26
N LYS A 38 7.07 -3.02 14.70
CA LYS A 38 7.38 -4.17 13.84
C LYS A 38 7.29 -3.85 12.34
N TRP A 39 6.87 -2.64 11.98
CA TRP A 39 6.68 -2.22 10.59
C TRP A 39 6.82 -0.70 10.47
N THR A 40 7.90 -0.27 9.85
CA THR A 40 8.33 1.14 9.84
C THR A 40 7.83 1.93 8.62
N GLY A 41 6.85 1.37 7.89
CA GLY A 41 6.24 1.96 6.70
C GLY A 41 6.33 1.04 5.48
N GLY A 42 5.81 1.52 4.35
CA GLY A 42 5.67 0.78 3.10
C GLY A 42 4.22 0.79 2.62
N HIS A 43 3.81 -0.27 1.93
CA HIS A 43 2.41 -0.45 1.52
C HIS A 43 1.49 -0.56 2.75
N SER A 44 0.62 0.43 2.94
CA SER A 44 -0.26 0.54 4.12
C SER A 44 -1.74 0.29 3.84
N VAL A 45 -2.21 0.56 2.63
CA VAL A 45 -3.61 0.35 2.26
C VAL A 45 -3.70 -0.43 0.96
N ALA A 46 -4.34 -1.59 1.02
CA ALA A 46 -4.68 -2.42 -0.13
C ALA A 46 -6.19 -2.50 -0.28
N GLU A 47 -6.69 -2.40 -1.51
CA GLU A 47 -8.10 -2.60 -1.82
C GLU A 47 -8.25 -3.61 -2.95
N ALA A 48 -9.30 -4.43 -2.90
CA ALA A 48 -9.60 -5.37 -3.98
C ALA A 48 -11.10 -5.69 -4.14
N LYS A 49 -11.47 -6.11 -5.35
CA LYS A 49 -12.80 -6.64 -5.66
C LYS A 49 -13.00 -8.05 -5.13
N LEU A 50 -11.91 -8.81 -5.02
CA LEU A 50 -11.90 -10.20 -4.57
C LEU A 50 -10.93 -10.40 -3.40
N PRO A 51 -11.25 -11.28 -2.45
CA PRO A 51 -10.41 -11.52 -1.27
C PRO A 51 -9.05 -12.13 -1.62
N GLY A 52 -8.99 -13.03 -2.62
CA GLY A 52 -7.73 -13.62 -3.07
C GLY A 52 -6.75 -12.58 -3.64
N LEU A 53 -7.27 -11.57 -4.33
CA LEU A 53 -6.46 -10.44 -4.81
C LEU A 53 -5.95 -9.57 -3.66
N LEU A 54 -6.79 -9.32 -2.65
CA LEU A 54 -6.38 -8.62 -1.43
C LEU A 54 -5.26 -9.38 -0.71
N GLY A 55 -5.41 -10.70 -0.54
CA GLY A 55 -4.39 -11.58 0.03
C GLY A 55 -3.07 -11.51 -0.72
N ARG A 56 -3.10 -11.54 -2.05
CA ARG A 56 -1.90 -11.39 -2.88
C ARG A 56 -1.20 -10.03 -2.69
N LEU A 57 -1.97 -8.94 -2.68
CA LEU A 57 -1.41 -7.60 -2.44
C LEU A 57 -0.75 -7.47 -1.06
N MET A 58 -1.36 -8.05 -0.01
CA MET A 58 -0.80 -8.07 1.33
C MET A 58 0.46 -8.96 1.42
N ALA A 59 0.46 -10.14 0.79
CA ALA A 59 1.62 -11.03 0.77
C ALA A 59 2.82 -10.43 0.01
N GLN A 60 2.53 -9.60 -0.99
CA GLN A 60 3.54 -8.85 -1.75
C GLN A 60 3.90 -7.50 -1.10
N ALA A 61 3.28 -7.14 0.03
CA ALA A 61 3.55 -5.88 0.67
C ALA A 61 5.03 -5.76 1.03
N VAL A 62 5.67 -4.75 0.44
CA VAL A 62 7.09 -4.48 0.71
C VAL A 62 7.21 -3.83 2.08
N ASP A 63 7.98 -4.47 2.95
CA ASP A 63 8.42 -3.89 4.21
C ASP A 63 9.62 -2.96 3.94
N LEU A 64 9.53 -1.72 4.39
CA LEU A 64 10.64 -0.76 4.28
C LEU A 64 11.92 -1.23 4.96
N SER A 65 11.85 -2.12 5.96
CA SER A 65 13.06 -2.68 6.59
C SER A 65 13.96 -3.45 5.62
N ALA A 66 13.44 -3.84 4.45
CA ALA A 66 14.23 -4.44 3.35
C ALA A 66 14.90 -3.39 2.42
N LEU A 67 14.61 -2.11 2.61
CA LEU A 67 15.18 -0.99 1.85
C LEU A 67 16.16 -0.23 2.78
N VAL A 68 17.21 0.35 2.19
CA VAL A 68 18.36 0.87 2.94
C VAL A 68 17.92 2.02 3.87
N PRO A 69 18.08 1.92 5.20
CA PRO A 69 17.73 3.01 6.10
C PRO A 69 18.73 4.18 5.95
N THR A 70 18.24 5.40 5.78
CA THR A 70 19.04 6.61 6.00
C THR A 70 18.92 7.05 7.45
N LYS A 71 20.06 7.24 8.13
CA LYS A 71 20.14 7.46 9.58
C LYS A 71 19.86 8.90 10.03
N ASP A 72 19.66 9.84 9.10
CA ASP A 72 19.55 11.26 9.40
C ASP A 72 18.32 11.88 8.73
N ALA A 73 17.55 12.65 9.49
CA ALA A 73 16.42 13.41 8.95
C ALA A 73 16.95 14.57 8.10
N LEU A 74 16.56 14.62 6.82
CA LEU A 74 16.92 15.71 5.92
C LEU A 74 16.43 17.07 6.48
N PRO A 75 17.15 18.17 6.23
CA PRO A 75 16.64 19.52 6.48
C PRO A 75 15.29 19.76 5.80
N HIS A 76 14.44 20.62 6.39
CA HIS A 76 13.09 20.88 5.86
C HIS A 76 13.10 21.37 4.40
N ALA A 77 14.04 22.24 4.02
CA ALA A 77 14.17 22.72 2.64
C ALA A 77 14.42 21.58 1.65
N GLU A 78 15.28 20.63 2.00
CA GLU A 78 15.55 19.45 1.18
C GLU A 78 14.32 18.53 1.10
N ARG A 79 13.62 18.32 2.22
CA ARG A 79 12.34 17.60 2.23
C ARG A 79 11.32 18.24 1.27
N MET A 80 11.18 19.56 1.27
CA MET A 80 10.27 20.23 0.33
C MET A 80 10.67 20.07 -1.14
N GLN A 81 11.97 20.07 -1.44
CA GLN A 81 12.47 19.81 -2.79
C GLN A 81 12.17 18.37 -3.24
N HIS A 82 12.42 17.38 -2.38
CA HIS A 82 12.10 15.98 -2.66
C HIS A 82 10.59 15.75 -2.85
N LEU A 83 9.75 16.38 -2.02
CA LEU A 83 8.30 16.34 -2.18
C LEU A 83 7.86 16.87 -3.55
N THR A 84 8.47 17.98 -3.98
CA THR A 84 8.21 18.57 -5.30
C THR A 84 8.61 17.63 -6.43
N ASN A 85 9.74 16.92 -6.27
CA ASN A 85 10.16 15.91 -7.24
C ASN A 85 9.18 14.74 -7.29
N LEU A 86 8.80 14.16 -6.15
CA LEU A 86 7.84 13.04 -6.09
C LEU A 86 6.53 13.38 -6.81
N ARG A 87 5.95 14.55 -6.53
CA ARG A 87 4.73 15.05 -7.21
C ARG A 87 4.90 15.19 -8.73
N ARG A 88 6.11 15.50 -9.20
CA ARG A 88 6.40 15.62 -10.63
C ARG A 88 6.51 14.25 -11.30
N TRP A 89 7.13 13.28 -10.64
CA TRP A 89 7.39 11.95 -11.20
C TRP A 89 6.19 11.01 -11.09
N PHE A 90 5.30 11.23 -10.12
CA PHE A 90 4.14 10.38 -9.84
C PHE A 90 2.87 11.25 -9.69
N PRO A 91 2.40 11.89 -10.79
CA PRO A 91 1.31 12.86 -10.75
C PRO A 91 -0.04 12.29 -10.29
N GLU A 92 -0.23 10.97 -10.36
CA GLU A 92 -1.41 10.24 -9.88
C GLU A 92 -1.41 9.98 -8.37
N TRP A 93 -0.33 10.38 -7.68
CA TRP A 93 -0.18 10.27 -6.23
C TRP A 93 -0.15 11.65 -5.58
N ALA A 94 -0.97 11.81 -4.55
CA ALA A 94 -0.84 12.89 -3.58
C ALA A 94 0.28 12.53 -2.59
N PHE A 95 1.10 13.53 -2.24
CA PHE A 95 2.19 13.36 -1.29
C PHE A 95 2.12 14.38 -0.16
N GLU A 96 2.37 13.92 1.06
CA GLU A 96 2.41 14.71 2.29
C GLU A 96 3.69 14.43 3.10
N LEU A 97 4.15 15.48 3.80
CA LEU A 97 5.20 15.39 4.82
C LEU A 97 4.55 15.36 6.20
N ARG A 98 4.96 14.40 7.03
CA ARG A 98 4.55 14.26 8.43
C ARG A 98 5.68 14.67 9.36
N GLU A 99 5.29 15.11 10.56
CA GLU A 99 6.25 15.52 11.61
C GLU A 99 6.87 14.33 12.36
N THR A 100 6.27 13.14 12.24
CA THR A 100 6.73 11.91 12.88
C THR A 100 7.10 10.88 11.84
N GLN A 101 8.05 10.00 12.17
CA GLN A 101 8.34 8.84 11.32
C GLN A 101 7.14 7.87 11.28
N PRO A 102 6.77 7.34 10.09
CA PRO A 102 7.37 7.60 8.78
C PRO A 102 7.01 8.99 8.24
N VAL A 103 8.03 9.73 7.78
CA VAL A 103 7.93 11.16 7.44
C VAL A 103 7.18 11.40 6.13
N TRP A 104 7.17 10.42 5.24
CA TRP A 104 6.57 10.56 3.91
C TRP A 104 5.31 9.71 3.80
N HIS A 105 4.24 10.32 3.33
CA HIS A 105 2.99 9.64 3.02
C HIS A 105 2.63 9.90 1.56
N ALA A 106 2.29 8.83 0.84
CA ALA A 106 1.72 8.90 -0.49
C ALA A 106 0.34 8.26 -0.49
N GLN A 107 -0.62 8.93 -1.11
CA GLN A 107 -1.98 8.43 -1.28
C GLN A 107 -2.38 8.57 -2.75
N ARG A 108 -2.95 7.51 -3.29
CA ARG A 108 -3.49 7.50 -4.65
C ARG A 108 -4.92 7.99 -4.64
N ASN A 109 -5.32 8.73 -5.67
CA ASN A 109 -6.72 9.09 -5.81
C ASN A 109 -7.57 7.85 -6.10
N TYR A 110 -8.63 7.65 -5.33
CA TYR A 110 -9.60 6.56 -5.51
C TYR A 110 -10.14 6.45 -6.94
N ALA A 111 -10.40 7.59 -7.58
CA ALA A 111 -10.90 7.63 -8.95
C ALA A 111 -9.94 7.00 -9.97
N ASP A 112 -8.63 6.93 -9.67
CA ASP A 112 -7.62 6.38 -10.57
C ASP A 112 -7.54 4.84 -10.52
N TYR A 113 -8.19 4.21 -9.54
CA TYR A 113 -8.11 2.77 -9.32
C TYR A 113 -9.42 2.05 -9.00
N VAL A 114 -10.55 2.74 -8.88
CA VAL A 114 -11.86 2.13 -8.57
C VAL A 114 -12.27 1.00 -9.52
N ASP A 115 -11.93 1.13 -10.81
CA ASP A 115 -12.27 0.11 -11.81
C ASP A 115 -11.30 -1.07 -11.81
N ARG A 116 -10.14 -0.94 -11.16
CA ARG A 116 -9.13 -1.99 -11.11
C ARG A 116 -9.61 -3.17 -10.23
N PRO A 117 -9.20 -4.40 -10.54
CA PRO A 117 -9.50 -5.56 -9.70
C PRO A 117 -8.89 -5.45 -8.29
N ALA A 118 -7.74 -4.80 -8.18
CA ALA A 118 -7.01 -4.57 -6.94
C ALA A 118 -6.07 -3.38 -7.08
N ALA A 119 -5.78 -2.69 -5.98
CA ALA A 119 -4.90 -1.53 -5.97
C ALA A 119 -4.27 -1.28 -4.60
N VAL A 120 -3.12 -0.61 -4.62
CA VAL A 120 -2.55 0.02 -3.44
C VAL A 120 -3.06 1.45 -3.36
N GLY A 121 -3.69 1.79 -2.24
CA GLY A 121 -4.23 3.11 -1.97
C GLY A 121 -3.22 4.05 -1.30
N GLU A 122 -2.38 3.51 -0.40
CA GLU A 122 -1.50 4.33 0.42
C GLU A 122 -0.15 3.69 0.74
N MET A 123 0.86 4.55 0.90
CA MET A 123 2.22 4.18 1.26
C MET A 123 2.85 5.13 2.27
N TYR A 124 3.71 4.56 3.11
CA TYR A 124 4.60 5.28 4.02
C TYR A 124 6.07 5.09 3.65
N GLY A 125 6.91 6.09 3.96
CA GLY A 125 8.37 6.08 3.74
C GLY A 125 9.10 6.90 4.80
N ASN A 126 10.33 6.50 5.15
CA ASN A 126 11.24 7.34 5.95
C ASN A 126 12.12 8.21 5.03
N ASP A 127 12.43 7.68 3.85
CA ASP A 127 13.20 8.34 2.81
C ASP A 127 12.35 8.55 1.53
N PRO A 128 12.49 9.68 0.82
CA PRO A 128 11.76 9.89 -0.43
C PRO A 128 12.15 8.90 -1.53
N ASN A 129 13.38 8.37 -1.53
CA ASN A 129 13.81 7.35 -2.48
C ASN A 129 13.18 5.99 -2.17
N GLU A 130 12.96 5.64 -0.90
CA GLU A 130 12.19 4.46 -0.53
C GLU A 130 10.81 4.53 -1.16
N LEU A 131 10.12 5.66 -0.99
CA LEU A 131 8.79 5.88 -1.53
C LEU A 131 8.78 5.83 -3.07
N ALA A 132 9.73 6.48 -3.72
CA ALA A 132 9.88 6.41 -5.18
C ALA A 132 10.13 4.97 -5.66
N LEU A 133 10.99 4.20 -4.99
CA LEU A 133 11.26 2.80 -5.32
C LEU A 133 10.03 1.91 -5.13
N LEU A 134 9.24 2.15 -4.08
CA LEU A 134 7.97 1.44 -3.86
C LEU A 134 6.97 1.74 -4.97
N LEU A 135 6.80 3.02 -5.33
CA LEU A 135 5.92 3.45 -6.41
C LEU A 135 6.33 2.85 -7.76
N LEU A 136 7.63 2.78 -8.06
CA LEU A 136 8.14 2.13 -9.27
C LEU A 136 7.91 0.61 -9.29
N ARG A 137 7.69 -0.02 -8.13
CA ARG A 137 7.36 -1.44 -8.04
C ARG A 137 5.85 -1.71 -8.13
N LEU A 138 4.99 -0.72 -7.91
CA LEU A 138 3.54 -0.88 -8.00
C LEU A 138 3.02 -1.45 -9.32
N PRO A 139 3.50 -1.02 -10.50
CA PRO A 139 3.07 -1.64 -11.75
C PRO A 139 3.33 -3.14 -11.77
N LYS A 140 4.36 -3.65 -11.07
CA LYS A 140 4.66 -5.08 -10.98
C LYS A 140 3.76 -5.80 -9.97
N PHE A 141 3.37 -5.12 -8.89
CA PHE A 141 2.47 -5.66 -7.86
C PHE A 141 1.01 -5.72 -8.34
N GLU A 142 0.55 -4.68 -9.03
CA GLU A 142 -0.80 -4.64 -9.62
C GLU A 142 -0.95 -5.62 -10.80
N VAL A 143 0.14 -5.89 -11.52
CA VAL A 143 0.18 -6.81 -12.67
C VAL A 143 0.53 -8.25 -12.27
N GLY A 144 0.60 -8.57 -10.97
CA GLY A 144 0.96 -9.90 -10.43
C GLY A 144 0.67 -11.04 -11.41
N VAL A 145 1.73 -11.47 -12.12
CA VAL A 145 1.66 -12.24 -13.37
C VAL A 145 0.93 -13.57 -13.17
N GLY A 146 -0.12 -13.79 -13.98
CA GLY A 146 -0.82 -15.05 -14.19
C GLY A 146 -2.34 -14.90 -14.21
N GLU A 147 -2.97 -15.14 -15.37
CA GLU A 147 -4.41 -15.47 -15.48
C GLU A 147 -4.69 -16.85 -14.83
N ASP A 148 -4.29 -17.06 -13.59
CA ASP A 148 -4.70 -18.25 -12.86
C ASP A 148 -6.03 -17.93 -12.20
N GLN A 149 -7.07 -18.37 -12.90
CA GLN A 149 -8.41 -18.59 -12.39
C GLN A 149 -8.38 -19.59 -11.22
N GLU A 150 -7.89 -19.19 -10.05
CA GLU A 150 -8.10 -19.95 -8.81
C GLU A 150 -8.46 -18.98 -7.68
N ASP A 151 -9.77 -18.77 -7.51
CA ASP A 151 -10.49 -19.06 -6.25
C ASP A 151 -11.97 -18.60 -6.32
N GLU A 152 -12.72 -19.16 -7.27
CA GLU A 152 -14.20 -19.22 -7.22
C GLU A 152 -14.73 -20.51 -6.55
N ARG A 153 -14.02 -21.07 -5.56
CA ARG A 153 -14.55 -22.17 -4.74
C ARG A 153 -14.44 -21.90 -3.23
#